data_AF-I4BJ40-F1
#
_entry.id   AF-I4BJ40-F1
#
_cell.length_a   1.000
_cell.length_b   1.000
_cell.length_c   1.000
_cell.angle_alpha   90.00
_cell.angle_beta   90.00
_cell.angle_gamma   90.00
#
_symmetry.space_group_name_H-M   'P 1'
#
loop_
_entity.id
_entity.type
_entity.pdbx_description
1 polymer ?
#
loop_
_entity_poly.entity_id
_entity_poly.type
_entity_poly.pdbx_seq_one_letter_code
_entity_poly.pdbx_strand_id
1 'polypeptide(L)'
;MNAPSPRSGLLVVSLLLSVVSLGVAAFALFRSADSDPGYTDAQRRDATTAMCSAFDTVRRGIATNTNVTPPGGSDDITGALAVAANARVALFDGGQYLLARLDPATPADLAGDVRRFAGLLLDIGAAATAGVPNTDPVQAGRLKDAESASTAVSSRCR
;
A
#
# COMPACT_ATOMS: atom_id res chain seq x y z
N MET A 1 -39.51 -39.96 -32.48
CA MET A 1 -38.68 -38.76 -32.67
C MET A 1 -39.02 -37.77 -31.56
N ASN A 2 -38.26 -37.76 -30.47
CA ASN A 2 -38.51 -36.84 -29.34
C ASN A 2 -37.98 -35.45 -29.71
N ALA A 3 -38.88 -34.47 -29.81
CA ALA A 3 -38.49 -33.08 -29.95
C ALA A 3 -37.82 -32.62 -28.64
N PRO A 4 -36.62 -32.02 -28.67
CA PRO A 4 -35.97 -31.51 -27.46
C PRO A 4 -36.82 -30.41 -26.83
N SER A 5 -37.06 -30.52 -25.52
CA SER A 5 -37.88 -29.56 -24.77
C SER A 5 -37.23 -28.16 -24.75
N PRO A 6 -38.02 -27.07 -24.82
CA PRO A 6 -37.48 -25.70 -24.91
C PRO A 6 -36.61 -25.29 -23.72
N ARG A 7 -36.80 -25.95 -22.56
CA ARG A 7 -35.98 -25.76 -21.34
C ARG A 7 -34.56 -26.33 -21.48
N SER A 8 -34.40 -27.44 -22.19
CA SER A 8 -33.07 -28.00 -22.46
C SER A 8 -32.26 -27.10 -23.40
N GLY A 9 -32.92 -26.46 -24.37
CA GLY A 9 -32.26 -25.49 -25.26
C GLY A 9 -31.71 -24.27 -24.51
N LEU A 10 -32.51 -23.71 -23.60
CA LEU A 10 -32.09 -22.56 -22.78
C LEU A 10 -30.89 -22.87 -21.88
N LEU A 11 -30.88 -24.06 -21.24
CA LEU A 11 -29.77 -24.49 -20.37
C LEU A 11 -28.46 -24.63 -21.15
N VAL A 12 -28.52 -25.24 -22.35
CA VAL A 12 -27.34 -25.40 -23.21
C VAL A 12 -26.81 -24.04 -23.66
N VAL A 13 -27.69 -23.12 -24.06
CA VAL A 13 -27.29 -21.76 -24.47
C VAL A 13 -26.65 -21.00 -23.31
N SER A 14 -27.23 -21.05 -22.11
CA SER A 14 -26.63 -20.38 -20.94
C SER A 14 -25.26 -20.92 -20.57
N LEU A 15 -25.06 -22.25 -20.69
CA LEU A 15 -23.78 -22.88 -20.39
C LEU A 15 -22.71 -22.44 -21.38
N LEU A 16 -23.04 -22.42 -22.68
CA LEU A 16 -22.12 -21.95 -23.72
C LEU A 16 -21.72 -20.49 -23.49
N LEU A 17 -22.69 -19.63 -23.16
CA LEU A 17 -22.42 -18.21 -22.90
C LEU A 17 -21.50 -18.02 -21.70
N SER A 18 -21.71 -18.80 -20.62
CA SER A 18 -20.87 -18.73 -19.42
C SER A 18 -19.42 -19.15 -19.70
N VAL A 19 -19.22 -20.22 -20.49
CA VAL A 19 -17.88 -20.70 -20.88
C VAL A 19 -17.17 -19.67 -21.74
N VAL A 20 -17.87 -19.06 -22.70
CA VAL A 20 -17.31 -17.99 -23.53
C VAL A 20 -16.92 -16.78 -22.67
N SER A 21 -17.77 -16.37 -21.73
CA SER A 21 -17.48 -15.28 -20.80
C SER A 21 -16.25 -15.56 -19.95
N LEU A 22 -16.14 -16.76 -19.37
CA LEU A 22 -14.96 -17.20 -18.60
C LEU A 22 -13.69 -17.20 -19.46
N GLY A 23 -13.78 -17.66 -20.70
CA GLY A 23 -12.66 -17.66 -21.65
C GLY A 23 -12.19 -16.24 -21.98
N VAL A 24 -13.11 -15.32 -22.24
CA VAL A 24 -12.79 -13.90 -22.49
C VAL A 24 -12.18 -13.25 -21.25
N ALA A 25 -12.71 -13.51 -20.07
CA ALA A 25 -12.17 -12.98 -18.81
C ALA A 25 -10.75 -13.49 -18.54
N ALA A 26 -10.51 -14.79 -18.72
CA ALA A 26 -9.18 -15.37 -18.59
C ALA A 26 -8.20 -14.78 -19.63
N PHE A 27 -8.61 -14.67 -20.89
CA PHE A 27 -7.80 -14.07 -21.94
C PHE A 27 -7.45 -12.61 -21.66
N ALA A 28 -8.41 -11.82 -21.19
CA ALA A 28 -8.19 -10.44 -20.79
C ALA A 28 -7.18 -10.34 -19.66
N LEU A 29 -7.31 -11.18 -18.62
CA LEU A 29 -6.35 -11.29 -17.51
C LEU A 29 -4.94 -11.65 -17.99
N PHE A 30 -4.81 -12.63 -18.87
CA PHE A 30 -3.53 -13.03 -19.45
C PHE A 30 -2.89 -11.90 -20.26
N ARG A 31 -3.67 -11.20 -21.09
CA ARG A 31 -3.16 -10.10 -21.92
C ARG A 31 -2.79 -8.86 -21.11
N SER A 32 -3.51 -8.59 -20.02
CA SER A 32 -3.15 -7.55 -19.06
C SER A 32 -1.90 -7.90 -18.26
N ALA A 33 -1.63 -9.18 -18.00
CA ALA A 33 -0.43 -9.62 -17.28
C ALA A 33 0.86 -9.51 -18.11
N ASP A 34 0.76 -9.70 -19.44
CA ASP A 34 1.91 -9.60 -20.37
C ASP A 34 2.18 -8.17 -20.86
N SER A 35 1.21 -7.27 -20.72
CA SER A 35 1.36 -5.88 -21.15
C SER A 35 2.01 -5.07 -20.03
N ASP A 36 3.33 -5.14 -19.88
CA ASP A 36 4.06 -4.05 -19.21
C ASP A 36 3.70 -2.79 -20.00
N PRO A 37 2.97 -1.82 -19.43
CA PRO A 37 2.59 -0.64 -20.18
C PRO A 37 3.91 -0.03 -20.63
N GLY A 38 4.08 0.13 -21.95
CA GLY A 38 5.33 0.58 -22.55
C GLY A 38 5.63 2.02 -22.16
N TYR A 39 6.02 2.25 -20.91
CA TYR A 39 6.42 3.54 -20.41
C TYR A 39 7.75 3.90 -21.05
N THR A 40 7.89 5.15 -21.42
CA THR A 40 9.18 5.70 -21.85
C THR A 40 10.13 5.79 -20.65
N ASP A 41 11.43 5.81 -20.91
CA ASP A 41 12.41 6.01 -19.84
C ASP A 41 12.23 7.35 -19.12
N ALA A 42 11.71 8.36 -19.83
CA ALA A 42 11.35 9.64 -19.23
C ALA A 42 10.21 9.47 -18.20
N GLN A 43 9.13 8.77 -18.55
CA GLN A 43 8.03 8.51 -17.62
C GLN A 43 8.50 7.72 -16.40
N ARG A 44 9.32 6.68 -16.58
CA ARG A 44 9.87 5.90 -15.46
C ARG A 44 10.72 6.76 -14.52
N ARG A 45 11.59 7.60 -15.08
CA ARG A 45 12.47 8.49 -14.30
C ARG A 45 11.68 9.56 -13.56
N ASP A 46 10.69 10.15 -14.20
CA ASP A 46 9.85 11.19 -13.59
C ASP A 46 8.97 10.60 -12.48
N ALA A 47 8.39 9.41 -12.70
CA ALA A 47 7.67 8.65 -11.67
C ALA A 47 8.55 8.28 -10.48
N THR A 48 9.78 7.82 -10.74
CA THR A 48 10.76 7.51 -9.69
C THR A 48 11.09 8.76 -8.87
N THR A 49 11.37 9.88 -9.54
CA THR A 49 11.69 11.16 -8.88
C THR A 49 10.53 11.63 -8.00
N ALA A 50 9.30 11.60 -8.52
CA ALA A 50 8.11 11.97 -7.77
C ALA A 50 7.89 11.06 -6.55
N MET A 51 8.05 9.74 -6.71
CA MET A 51 7.86 8.78 -5.64
C MET A 51 8.93 8.92 -4.55
N CYS A 52 10.19 9.15 -4.92
CA CYS A 52 11.27 9.38 -3.97
C CYS A 52 11.11 10.70 -3.19
N SER A 53 10.58 11.75 -3.84
CA SER A 53 10.24 13.01 -3.17
C SER A 53 9.10 12.83 -2.16
N ALA A 54 8.05 12.09 -2.54
CA ALA A 54 6.96 11.74 -1.65
C ALA A 54 7.42 10.89 -0.46
N PHE A 55 8.28 9.90 -0.68
CA PHE A 55 8.90 9.11 0.38
C PHE A 55 9.68 9.98 1.37
N ASP A 56 10.52 10.90 0.89
CA ASP A 56 11.29 11.76 1.78
C ASP A 56 10.39 12.69 2.62
N THR A 57 9.30 13.19 2.04
CA THR A 57 8.28 13.97 2.76
C THR A 57 7.66 13.17 3.90
N VAL A 58 7.24 11.93 3.62
CA VAL A 58 6.62 11.05 4.62
C VAL A 58 7.63 10.65 5.71
N ARG A 59 8.86 10.27 5.32
CA ARG A 59 9.92 9.91 6.27
C ARG A 59 10.23 11.07 7.23
N ARG A 60 10.35 12.30 6.71
CA ARG A 60 10.54 13.51 7.54
C ARG A 60 9.34 13.78 8.44
N GLY A 61 8.12 13.64 7.92
CA GLY A 61 6.88 13.83 8.67
C GLY A 61 6.77 12.87 9.85
N ILE A 62 7.06 11.59 9.65
CA ILE A 62 7.08 10.58 10.70
C ILE A 62 8.15 10.92 11.75
N ALA A 63 9.41 11.13 11.33
CA ALA A 63 10.51 11.44 12.24
C ALA A 63 10.21 12.66 13.13
N THR A 64 9.54 13.67 12.57
CA THR A 64 9.14 14.89 13.27
C THR A 64 8.06 14.64 14.32
N ASN A 65 7.12 13.72 14.07
CA ASN A 65 5.94 13.55 14.91
C ASN A 65 6.02 12.36 15.88
N THR A 66 6.92 11.40 15.66
CA THR A 66 7.02 10.19 16.51
C THR A 66 8.04 10.31 17.65
N ASN A 67 8.88 11.36 17.67
CA ASN A 67 9.96 11.55 18.65
C ASN A 67 9.82 12.87 19.45
N VAL A 68 8.60 13.37 19.62
CA VAL A 68 8.36 14.64 20.30
C VAL A 68 8.19 14.42 21.80
N THR A 69 8.84 15.23 22.62
CA THR A 69 8.59 15.28 24.06
C THR A 69 7.43 16.23 24.35
N PRO A 70 6.47 15.88 25.23
CA PRO A 70 5.42 16.80 25.66
C PRO A 70 6.00 18.11 26.19
N PRO A 71 5.46 19.28 25.83
CA PRO A 71 5.98 20.59 26.27
C PRO A 71 6.02 20.74 27.79
N GLY A 72 5.04 20.17 28.51
CA GLY A 72 4.99 20.20 29.97
C GLY A 72 5.78 19.07 30.67
N GLY A 73 6.60 18.29 29.95
CA GLY A 73 7.40 17.21 30.53
C GLY A 73 6.60 15.93 30.79
N SER A 74 7.12 15.04 31.64
CA SER A 74 6.55 13.71 31.87
C SER A 74 5.17 13.71 32.53
N ASP A 75 4.84 14.75 33.28
CA ASP A 75 3.58 14.87 34.02
C ASP A 75 2.47 15.50 33.16
N ASP A 76 2.80 15.98 31.95
CA ASP A 76 1.85 16.54 30.99
C ASP A 76 1.16 15.43 30.20
N ILE A 77 0.16 14.81 30.85
CA ILE A 77 -0.65 13.74 30.25
C ILE A 77 -1.35 14.21 28.98
N THR A 78 -1.84 15.45 28.95
CA THR A 78 -2.51 16.03 27.78
C THR A 78 -1.53 16.17 26.62
N GLY A 79 -0.33 16.69 26.87
CA GLY A 79 0.74 16.79 25.88
C GLY A 79 1.22 15.43 25.40
N ALA A 80 1.34 14.44 26.29
CA ALA A 80 1.69 13.06 25.94
C ALA A 80 0.63 12.43 25.01
N LEU A 81 -0.65 12.62 25.29
CA LEU A 81 -1.73 12.17 24.43
C LEU A 81 -1.73 12.88 23.07
N ALA A 82 -1.45 14.19 23.05
CA ALA A 82 -1.36 14.97 21.81
C ALA A 82 -0.19 14.51 20.92
N VAL A 83 1.00 14.30 21.50
CA VAL A 83 2.16 13.73 20.81
C VAL A 83 1.83 12.35 20.23
N ALA A 84 1.25 11.46 21.04
CA ALA A 84 0.88 10.12 20.60
C ALA A 84 -0.17 10.15 19.48
N ALA A 85 -1.14 11.07 19.55
CA ALA A 85 -2.13 11.27 18.50
C ALA A 85 -1.46 11.75 17.19
N ASN A 86 -0.57 12.74 17.24
CA ASN A 86 0.15 13.24 16.07
C ASN A 86 1.05 12.16 15.45
N ALA A 87 1.70 11.32 16.26
CA ALA A 87 2.46 10.17 15.80
C ALA A 87 1.57 9.20 14.98
N ARG A 88 0.38 8.85 15.50
CA ARG A 88 -0.58 7.98 14.81
C ARG A 88 -1.08 8.60 13.50
N VAL A 89 -1.38 9.90 13.51
CA VAL A 89 -1.80 10.64 12.30
C VAL A 89 -0.69 10.63 11.26
N ALA A 90 0.57 10.89 11.64
CA ALA A 90 1.70 10.89 10.72
C ALA A 90 1.93 9.52 10.07
N LEU A 91 1.76 8.43 10.83
CA LEU A 91 1.84 7.06 10.29
C LEU A 91 0.70 6.78 9.30
N PHE A 92 -0.54 7.12 9.67
CA PHE A 92 -1.71 6.90 8.82
C PHE A 92 -1.66 7.74 7.54
N ASP A 93 -1.49 9.06 7.67
CA ASP A 93 -1.38 9.99 6.55
C ASP A 93 -0.19 9.63 5.65
N GLY A 94 0.97 9.33 6.24
CA GLY A 94 2.15 8.91 5.50
C GLY A 94 1.93 7.65 4.66
N GLY A 95 1.31 6.61 5.22
CA GLY A 95 0.97 5.40 4.49
C GLY A 95 0.00 5.68 3.33
N GLN A 96 -1.09 6.38 3.60
CA GLN A 96 -2.10 6.72 2.59
C GLN A 96 -1.51 7.62 1.48
N TYR A 97 -0.69 8.60 1.86
CA TYR A 97 -0.08 9.56 0.94
C TYR A 97 0.82 8.86 -0.09
N LEU A 98 1.61 7.88 0.34
CA LEU A 98 2.47 7.09 -0.55
C LEU A 98 1.65 6.20 -1.48
N LEU A 99 0.67 5.48 -0.95
CA LEU A 99 -0.18 4.59 -1.76
C LEU A 99 -0.95 5.36 -2.82
N ALA A 100 -1.46 6.55 -2.48
CA ALA A 100 -2.20 7.41 -3.41
C ALA A 100 -1.33 8.03 -4.52
N ARG A 101 0.01 8.02 -4.37
CA ARG A 101 0.97 8.64 -5.30
C ARG A 101 1.80 7.64 -6.10
N LEU A 102 1.57 6.35 -5.91
CA LEU A 102 2.21 5.32 -6.71
C LEU A 102 1.76 5.43 -8.15
N ASP A 103 2.64 5.98 -8.98
CA ASP A 103 2.46 6.04 -10.43
C ASP A 103 2.70 4.65 -11.03
N PRO A 104 1.85 4.17 -11.95
CA PRO A 104 2.07 2.92 -12.69
C PRO A 104 3.42 2.81 -13.40
N ALA A 105 4.06 3.93 -13.78
CA ALA A 105 5.39 3.98 -14.36
C ALA A 105 6.53 3.87 -13.34
N THR A 106 6.24 3.83 -12.03
CA THR A 106 7.25 3.59 -11.00
C THR A 106 7.85 2.20 -11.19
N PRO A 107 9.20 2.05 -11.18
CA PRO A 107 9.85 0.74 -11.25
C PRO A 107 9.26 -0.25 -10.23
N ALA A 108 8.99 -1.48 -10.67
CA ALA A 108 8.21 -2.44 -9.91
C ALA A 108 8.82 -2.77 -8.53
N ASP A 109 10.15 -2.77 -8.43
CA ASP A 109 10.89 -3.00 -7.19
C ASP A 109 10.77 -1.83 -6.22
N LEU A 110 10.87 -0.58 -6.70
CA LEU A 110 10.62 0.62 -5.89
C LEU A 110 9.14 0.67 -5.46
N ALA A 111 8.21 0.42 -6.37
CA ALA A 111 6.78 0.40 -6.07
C ALA A 111 6.45 -0.70 -5.05
N GLY A 112 7.07 -1.87 -5.13
CA GLY A 112 6.92 -2.96 -4.17
C GLY A 112 7.34 -2.55 -2.77
N ASP A 113 8.53 -1.94 -2.64
CA ASP A 113 9.04 -1.52 -1.34
C ASP A 113 8.29 -0.33 -0.75
N VAL A 114 7.82 0.60 -1.59
CA VAL A 114 6.93 1.69 -1.15
C VAL A 114 5.60 1.14 -0.63
N ARG A 115 4.97 0.18 -1.32
CA ARG A 115 3.74 -0.47 -0.83
C ARG A 115 3.97 -1.18 0.49
N ARG A 116 5.08 -1.90 0.63
CA ARG A 116 5.45 -2.58 1.87
C ARG A 116 5.64 -1.58 3.01
N PHE A 117 6.43 -0.54 2.80
CA PHE A 117 6.67 0.49 3.80
C PHE A 117 5.35 1.17 4.20
N ALA A 118 4.55 1.63 3.23
CA ALA A 118 3.28 2.27 3.48
C ALA A 118 2.30 1.38 4.25
N GLY A 119 2.18 0.10 3.87
CA GLY A 119 1.36 -0.88 4.58
C GLY A 119 1.79 -1.05 6.04
N LEU A 120 3.10 -1.15 6.29
CA LEU A 120 3.63 -1.22 7.66
C LEU A 120 3.29 0.02 8.48
N LEU A 121 3.35 1.22 7.90
CA LEU A 121 2.95 2.45 8.60
C LEU A 121 1.47 2.40 9.02
N LEU A 122 0.59 1.96 8.12
CA LEU A 122 -0.84 1.80 8.39
C LEU A 122 -1.09 0.78 9.50
N ASP A 123 -0.42 -0.37 9.45
CA ASP A 123 -0.56 -1.44 10.46
C ASP A 123 -0.05 -1.00 11.84
N ILE A 124 1.11 -0.31 11.88
CA ILE A 124 1.69 0.24 13.11
C ILE A 124 0.74 1.28 13.71
N GLY A 125 0.25 2.22 12.89
CA GLY A 125 -0.67 3.26 13.32
C GLY A 125 -2.00 2.70 13.82
N ALA A 126 -2.55 1.70 13.13
CA ALA A 126 -3.79 1.02 13.52
C ALA A 126 -3.62 0.28 14.86
N ALA A 127 -2.55 -0.50 15.02
CA ALA A 127 -2.28 -1.22 16.27
C ALA A 127 -2.03 -0.26 17.44
N ALA A 128 -1.27 0.81 17.23
CA ALA A 128 -1.03 1.83 18.25
C ALA A 128 -2.32 2.58 18.64
N THR A 129 -3.25 2.75 17.70
CA THR A 129 -4.58 3.32 17.95
C THR A 129 -5.46 2.35 18.76
N ALA A 130 -5.33 1.05 18.52
CA ALA A 130 -5.97 0.00 19.31
C ALA A 130 -5.33 -0.21 20.70
N GLY A 131 -4.29 0.55 21.04
CA GLY A 131 -3.65 0.49 22.36
C GLY A 131 -2.52 -0.53 22.48
N VAL A 132 -2.04 -1.12 21.38
CA VAL A 132 -0.90 -2.03 21.39
C VAL A 132 0.39 -1.23 21.66
N PRO A 133 1.15 -1.54 22.73
CA PRO A 133 2.38 -0.82 23.05
C PRO A 133 3.54 -1.28 22.15
N ASN A 134 4.55 -0.43 21.99
CA ASN A 134 5.76 -0.77 21.22
C ASN A 134 6.59 -1.92 21.83
N THR A 135 6.36 -2.24 23.11
CA THR A 135 6.98 -3.38 23.80
C THR A 135 6.31 -4.71 23.47
N ASP A 136 5.14 -4.71 22.84
CA ASP A 136 4.53 -5.91 22.31
C ASP A 136 5.43 -6.51 21.21
N PRO A 137 5.76 -7.82 21.23
CA PRO A 137 6.68 -8.42 20.27
C PRO A 137 6.25 -8.29 18.80
N VAL A 138 4.94 -8.33 18.52
CA VAL A 138 4.42 -8.18 17.16
C VAL A 138 4.58 -6.75 16.69
N GLN A 139 4.27 -5.78 17.55
CA GLN A 139 4.44 -4.36 17.25
C GLN A 139 5.92 -3.99 17.08
N ALA A 140 6.80 -4.50 17.94
CA ALA A 140 8.24 -4.34 17.82
C ALA A 140 8.77 -4.91 16.50
N GLY A 141 8.25 -6.07 16.07
CA GLY A 141 8.53 -6.66 14.77
C GLY A 141 8.15 -5.73 13.61
N ARG A 142 6.93 -5.18 13.62
CA ARG A 142 6.47 -4.22 12.61
C ARG A 142 7.36 -2.98 12.54
N LEU A 143 7.77 -2.42 13.68
CA LEU A 143 8.67 -1.26 13.73
C LEU A 143 10.01 -1.57 13.07
N LYS A 144 10.59 -2.75 13.36
CA LYS A 144 11.84 -3.20 12.73
C LYS A 144 11.69 -3.42 11.23
N ASP A 145 10.57 -4.01 10.80
CA ASP A 145 10.27 -4.22 9.39
C ASP A 145 10.05 -2.90 8.65
N ALA A 146 9.42 -1.91 9.29
CA ALA A 146 9.23 -0.57 8.72
C ALA A 146 10.56 0.15 8.51
N GLU A 147 11.49 0.04 9.47
CA GLU A 147 12.85 0.56 9.33
C GLU A 147 13.61 -0.11 8.17
N SER A 148 13.50 -1.44 8.07
CA SER A 148 14.08 -2.19 6.95
C SER A 148 13.49 -1.78 5.60
N ALA A 149 12.16 -1.62 5.51
CA ALA A 149 11.50 -1.19 4.29
C ALA A 149 11.85 0.26 3.92
N SER A 150 11.90 1.17 4.90
CA SER A 150 12.36 2.55 4.73
C SER A 150 13.78 2.60 4.16
N THR A 151 14.69 1.77 4.69
CA THR A 151 16.07 1.67 4.18
C THR A 151 16.10 1.19 2.72
N ALA A 152 15.27 0.20 2.38
CA ALA A 152 15.20 -0.35 1.03
C ALA A 152 14.62 0.63 0.00
N VAL A 153 13.62 1.43 0.39
CA VAL A 153 13.14 2.54 -0.44
C VAL A 153 14.24 3.60 -0.59
N SER A 154 14.89 3.98 0.51
CA SER A 154 15.97 4.97 0.46
C SER A 154 17.14 4.54 -0.43
N SER A 155 17.52 3.26 -0.47
CA SER A 155 18.60 2.79 -1.34
C SER A 155 18.25 2.85 -2.82
N ARG A 156 16.96 2.73 -3.17
CA ARG A 156 16.47 2.85 -4.56
C ARG A 156 16.26 4.29 -5.01
N CYS A 157 16.16 5.20 -4.05
CA CYS A 157 16.03 6.63 -4.29
C CYS A 157 17.37 7.39 -4.33
N ARG A 158 18.50 6.66 -4.32
CA ARG A 158 19.86 7.22 -4.41
C ARG A 158 20.40 7.14 -5.82
#